data_AF-A0A329RJA8-F1
#
_entry.id   AF-A0A329RJA8-F1
#
_cell.length_a   1.000
_cell.length_b   1.000
_cell.length_c   1.000
_cell.angle_alpha   90.00
_cell.angle_beta   90.00
_cell.angle_gamma   90.00
#
_symmetry.space_group_name_H-M   'P 1'
#
loop_
_entity.id
_entity.type
_entity.pdbx_description
1 polymer ?
#
loop_
_entity_poly.entity_id
_entity_poly.type
_entity_poly.pdbx_seq_one_letter_code
_entity_poly.pdbx_strand_id
1 'polypeptide(L)'
;MYSAAIAAAKFADQRLDARTRTDFTGSLRRFAAFCCAEGYPDPLKQRFIQLPGVIAAYINQLATSNKSQWPTEKLHAAISWHYTKPEMLAGGHPHDRWLVETAPDGSLVPR
;
A
#
# COMPACT_ATOMS: atom_id res chain seq x y z
N MET A 1 23.94 0.82 6.82
CA MET A 1 22.83 -0.09 6.45
C MET A 1 21.64 0.67 5.87
N TYR A 2 21.05 1.62 6.60
CA TYR A 2 19.83 2.34 6.15
C TYR A 2 19.99 3.14 4.84
N SER A 3 21.07 3.91 4.69
CA SER A 3 21.36 4.66 3.45
C SER A 3 21.53 3.76 2.22
N ALA A 4 22.18 2.60 2.39
CA ALA A 4 22.34 1.61 1.34
C ALA A 4 21.00 0.97 0.93
N ALA A 5 20.11 0.72 1.89
CA ALA A 5 18.77 0.21 1.63
C ALA A 5 17.91 1.23 0.84
N ILE A 6 17.99 2.52 1.19
CA ILE A 6 17.31 3.59 0.44
C ILE A 6 17.83 3.67 -1.00
N ALA A 7 19.15 3.61 -1.20
CA ALA A 7 19.72 3.60 -2.54
C ALA A 7 19.27 2.37 -3.34
N ALA A 8 19.30 1.18 -2.75
CA ALA A 8 18.83 -0.05 -3.38
C ALA A 8 17.35 0.02 -3.79
N ALA A 9 16.50 0.57 -2.93
CA ALA A 9 15.07 0.73 -3.23
C ALA A 9 14.83 1.74 -4.38
N LYS A 10 15.60 2.84 -4.46
CA LYS A 10 15.56 3.76 -5.62
C LYS A 10 15.99 3.06 -6.91
N PHE A 11 17.06 2.26 -6.87
CA PHE A 11 17.48 1.49 -8.03
C PHE A 11 16.44 0.44 -8.44
N ALA A 12 15.79 -0.22 -7.49
CA ALA A 12 14.72 -1.18 -7.77
C ALA A 12 13.52 -0.49 -8.46
N ASP A 13 13.10 0.69 -7.98
CA ASP A 13 12.04 1.47 -8.62
C ASP A 13 12.44 1.89 -10.06
N GLN A 14 13.69 2.35 -10.24
CA GLN A 14 14.23 2.73 -11.55
C GLN A 14 14.22 1.58 -12.57
N ARG A 15 14.43 0.34 -12.13
CA ARG A 15 14.40 -0.86 -12.99
C ARG A 15 13.00 -1.28 -13.43
N LEU A 16 11.95 -0.78 -12.78
CA LEU A 16 10.57 -1.06 -13.19
C LEU A 16 10.26 -0.31 -14.48
N ASP A 17 9.92 -1.04 -15.54
CA ASP A 17 9.65 -0.42 -16.84
C ASP A 17 8.40 0.48 -16.81
N ALA A 18 8.33 1.41 -17.76
CA ALA A 18 7.27 2.43 -17.80
C ALA A 18 5.86 1.83 -17.95
N ARG A 19 5.72 0.70 -18.66
CA ARG A 19 4.43 0.04 -18.83
C ARG A 19 3.99 -0.59 -17.52
N THR A 20 4.87 -1.31 -16.83
CA THR A 20 4.58 -1.89 -15.52
C THR A 20 4.24 -0.83 -14.48
N ARG A 21 4.94 0.33 -14.47
CA ARG A 21 4.56 1.48 -13.63
C ARG A 21 3.15 1.98 -13.92
N THR A 22 2.78 2.08 -15.19
CA THR A 22 1.44 2.51 -15.61
C THR A 22 0.38 1.51 -15.14
N ASP A 23 0.65 0.23 -15.31
CA ASP A 23 -0.23 -0.86 -14.87
C ASP A 23 -0.45 -0.86 -13.36
N PHE A 24 0.64 -0.73 -12.58
CA PHE A 24 0.56 -0.65 -11.12
C PHE A 24 -0.18 0.60 -10.67
N THR A 25 0.10 1.76 -11.27
CA THR A 25 -0.61 3.00 -10.97
C THR A 25 -2.11 2.86 -11.26
N GLY A 26 -2.49 2.24 -12.38
CA GLY A 26 -3.88 1.96 -12.70
C GLY A 26 -4.54 1.01 -11.69
N SER A 27 -3.82 -0.02 -11.25
CA SER A 27 -4.30 -0.96 -10.21
C SER A 27 -4.54 -0.26 -8.88
N LEU A 28 -3.57 0.56 -8.44
CA LEU A 28 -3.65 1.34 -7.20
C LEU A 28 -4.80 2.35 -7.23
N ARG A 29 -5.03 3.04 -8.35
CA ARG A 29 -6.15 3.97 -8.50
C ARG A 29 -7.51 3.27 -8.34
N ARG A 30 -7.68 2.08 -8.91
CA ARG A 30 -8.91 1.29 -8.73
C ARG A 30 -9.10 0.85 -7.29
N PHE A 31 -8.04 0.42 -6.63
CA PHE A 31 -8.08 0.08 -5.21
C PHE A 31 -8.41 1.28 -4.33
N ALA A 32 -7.81 2.45 -4.59
CA ALA A 32 -8.11 3.68 -3.86
C ALA A 32 -9.57 4.12 -4.07
N ALA A 33 -10.09 4.01 -5.30
CA ALA A 33 -11.49 4.28 -5.58
C ALA A 33 -12.43 3.34 -4.81
N PHE A 34 -12.09 2.04 -4.73
CA PHE A 34 -12.81 1.07 -3.89
C PHE A 34 -12.80 1.48 -2.42
N CYS A 35 -11.62 1.80 -1.85
CA CYS A 35 -11.51 2.26 -0.46
C CYS A 35 -12.41 3.47 -0.19
N CYS A 36 -12.33 4.51 -1.03
CA CYS A 36 -13.12 5.72 -0.86
C CYS A 36 -14.63 5.46 -0.99
N ALA A 37 -15.05 4.58 -1.89
CA ALA A 37 -16.46 4.21 -2.07
C ALA A 37 -17.03 3.50 -0.84
N GLU A 38 -16.21 2.68 -0.17
CA GLU A 38 -16.56 1.96 1.06
C GLU A 38 -16.35 2.80 2.34
N GLY A 39 -16.04 4.09 2.21
CA GLY A 39 -15.85 5.02 3.33
C GLY A 39 -14.50 4.93 4.03
N TYR A 40 -13.53 4.19 3.48
CA TYR A 40 -12.17 4.15 3.99
C TYR A 40 -11.32 5.33 3.49
N PRO A 41 -10.26 5.70 4.22
CA PRO A 41 -9.27 6.65 3.74
C PRO A 41 -8.64 6.25 2.40
N ASP A 42 -8.19 7.24 1.63
CA ASP A 42 -7.41 7.01 0.41
C ASP A 42 -6.05 6.37 0.79
N PRO A 43 -5.81 5.09 0.42
CA PRO A 43 -4.61 4.36 0.81
C PRO A 43 -3.33 4.92 0.16
N LEU A 44 -3.45 5.73 -0.89
CA LEU A 44 -2.33 6.41 -1.53
C LEU A 44 -1.94 7.70 -0.82
N LYS A 45 -2.77 8.17 0.12
CA LYS A 45 -2.54 9.37 0.93
C LYS A 45 -2.27 9.04 2.39
N GLN A 46 -2.86 7.98 2.93
CA GLN A 46 -2.61 7.56 4.31
C GLN A 46 -2.89 6.08 4.53
N ARG A 47 -2.09 5.44 5.39
CA ARG A 47 -2.39 4.10 5.90
C ARG A 47 -3.38 4.21 7.06
N PHE A 48 -4.17 3.15 7.23
CA PHE A 48 -5.18 3.05 8.28
C PHE A 48 -5.22 1.61 8.81
N ILE A 49 -5.68 1.43 10.06
CA ILE A 49 -5.57 0.15 10.78
C ILE A 49 -6.30 -1.01 10.07
N GLN A 50 -7.41 -0.71 9.38
CA GLN A 50 -8.21 -1.71 8.66
C GLN A 50 -7.62 -2.08 7.29
N LEU A 51 -6.58 -1.40 6.82
CA LEU A 51 -6.03 -1.57 5.46
C LEU A 51 -5.73 -3.03 5.09
N PRO A 52 -5.13 -3.88 5.95
CA PRO A 52 -4.91 -5.29 5.60
C PRO A 52 -6.22 -6.04 5.31
N GLY A 53 -7.28 -5.78 6.09
CA GLY A 53 -8.60 -6.37 5.88
C GLY A 53 -9.26 -5.87 4.60
N VAL A 54 -9.13 -4.58 4.30
CA VAL A 54 -9.66 -3.97 3.06
C VAL A 54 -8.94 -4.50 1.83
N ILE A 55 -7.61 -4.71 1.90
CA ILE A 55 -6.84 -5.37 0.84
C ILE A 55 -7.37 -6.78 0.60
N ALA A 56 -7.56 -7.58 1.66
CA ALA A 56 -8.09 -8.94 1.55
C ALA A 56 -9.51 -8.96 0.95
N ALA A 57 -10.38 -8.05 1.37
CA ALA A 57 -11.74 -7.92 0.83
C ALA A 57 -11.72 -7.59 -0.68
N TYR A 58 -10.88 -6.65 -1.09
CA TYR A 58 -10.77 -6.27 -2.50
C TYR A 58 -10.13 -7.37 -3.36
N ILE A 59 -9.15 -8.09 -2.83
CA ILE A 59 -8.59 -9.30 -3.49
C ILE A 59 -9.69 -10.35 -3.70
N ASN A 60 -10.49 -10.62 -2.67
CA ASN A 60 -11.60 -11.56 -2.77
C ASN A 60 -12.59 -11.12 -3.85
N GLN A 61 -12.97 -9.84 -3.88
CA GLN A 61 -13.83 -9.28 -4.92
C GLN A 61 -13.23 -9.44 -6.33
N LEU A 62 -11.93 -9.17 -6.50
CA LEU A 62 -11.25 -9.37 -7.78
C LEU A 62 -11.27 -10.84 -8.21
N ALA A 63 -11.01 -11.76 -7.28
CA ALA A 63 -11.01 -13.19 -7.54
C ALA A 63 -12.41 -13.73 -7.88
N THR A 64 -13.47 -13.19 -7.27
CA THR A 64 -14.85 -13.59 -7.58
C THR A 64 -15.34 -13.03 -8.92
N SER A 65 -14.89 -11.82 -9.29
CA SER A 65 -15.36 -11.13 -10.49
C SER A 65 -14.53 -11.44 -11.75
N ASN A 66 -13.39 -12.12 -11.62
CA ASN A 66 -12.51 -12.42 -12.74
C ASN A 66 -12.19 -13.91 -12.80
N LYS A 67 -12.23 -14.49 -14.01
CA LYS A 67 -11.81 -15.89 -14.24
C LYS A 67 -10.29 -16.09 -14.12
N SER A 68 -9.52 -15.02 -14.20
CA SER A 68 -8.05 -15.03 -14.12
C SER A 68 -7.57 -14.43 -12.80
N GLN A 69 -6.47 -14.97 -12.28
CA GLN A 69 -5.79 -14.45 -11.08
C GLN A 69 -4.94 -13.21 -11.35
N TRP A 70 -4.68 -12.88 -12.62
CA TRP A 70 -3.82 -11.76 -13.02
C TRP A 70 -4.16 -10.42 -12.36
N PRO A 71 -5.44 -10.00 -12.21
CA PRO A 71 -5.77 -8.75 -11.54
C PRO A 71 -5.36 -8.74 -10.06
N THR A 72 -5.49 -9.88 -9.38
CA THR A 72 -5.10 -10.06 -7.97
C THR A 72 -3.59 -10.01 -7.82
N GLU A 73 -2.84 -10.74 -8.65
CA GLU A 73 -1.37 -10.72 -8.63
C GLU A 73 -0.82 -9.33 -8.94
N LYS A 74 -1.41 -8.65 -9.93
CA LYS A 74 -1.05 -7.26 -10.27
C LYS A 74 -1.30 -6.32 -9.11
N LEU A 75 -2.40 -6.48 -8.38
CA LEU A 75 -2.67 -5.69 -7.18
C LEU A 75 -1.63 -5.96 -6.09
N HIS A 76 -1.30 -7.22 -5.80
CA HIS A 76 -0.27 -7.56 -4.82
C HIS A 76 1.08 -6.91 -5.16
N ALA A 77 1.52 -7.04 -6.41
CA ALA A 77 2.76 -6.43 -6.88
C ALA A 77 2.72 -4.89 -6.79
N ALA A 78 1.59 -4.28 -7.16
CA ALA A 78 1.41 -2.83 -7.09
C ALA A 78 1.39 -2.30 -5.64
N ILE A 79 0.75 -3.01 -4.71
CA ILE A 79 0.73 -2.70 -3.27
C ILE A 79 2.14 -2.80 -2.70
N SER A 80 2.85 -3.89 -2.99
CA SER A 80 4.24 -4.09 -2.56
C SER A 80 5.14 -2.97 -3.10
N TRP A 81 5.03 -2.67 -4.40
CA TRP A 81 5.76 -1.57 -5.03
C TRP A 81 5.45 -0.22 -4.38
N HIS A 82 4.18 0.10 -4.15
CA HIS A 82 3.79 1.36 -3.51
C HIS A 82 4.36 1.47 -2.10
N TYR A 83 4.16 0.43 -1.28
CA TYR A 83 4.47 0.50 0.15
C TYR A 83 5.95 0.32 0.49
N THR A 84 6.79 -0.07 -0.47
CA THR A 84 8.24 -0.23 -0.31
C THR A 84 9.04 0.97 -0.85
N LYS A 85 8.39 2.01 -1.40
CA LYS A 85 9.10 3.19 -1.91
C LYS A 85 9.84 3.96 -0.81
N PRO A 86 11.12 4.30 -1.00
CA PRO A 86 11.92 4.98 0.02
C PRO A 86 11.52 6.45 0.24
N GLU A 87 10.88 7.09 -0.73
CA GLU A 87 10.34 8.45 -0.59
C GLU A 87 9.19 8.50 0.43
N MET A 88 8.43 7.40 0.57
CA MET A 88 7.47 7.29 1.66
C MET A 88 8.15 7.14 3.04
N LEU A 89 9.42 6.72 3.10
CA LEU A 89 10.19 6.59 4.34
C LEU A 89 10.93 7.89 4.72
N ALA A 90 11.14 8.80 3.77
CA ALA A 90 11.94 10.02 3.96
C ALA A 90 11.12 11.33 4.01
N GLY A 91 9.85 11.33 3.59
CA GLY A 91 9.04 12.54 3.34
C GLY A 91 7.76 12.72 4.17
N GLY A 92 7.56 11.96 5.26
CA GLY A 92 6.45 12.22 6.18
C GLY A 92 5.05 11.77 5.73
N HIS A 93 4.94 10.71 4.92
CA HIS A 93 3.71 9.89 4.94
C HIS A 93 3.61 9.17 6.29
N PRO A 94 2.40 8.76 6.75
CA PRO A 94 2.25 8.23 8.10
C PRO A 94 3.26 7.12 8.28
N HIS A 95 4.14 7.30 9.27
CA HIS A 95 5.07 6.25 9.66
C HIS A 95 4.29 4.94 9.70
N ASP A 96 4.98 3.85 9.38
CA ASP A 96 4.52 2.50 9.66
C ASP A 96 4.38 2.34 11.19
N ARG A 97 3.38 3.02 11.77
CA ARG A 97 2.97 2.97 13.16
C ARG A 97 2.05 1.78 13.29
N TRP A 98 2.58 0.61 12.95
CA TRP A 98 1.94 -0.68 13.22
C TRP A 98 1.83 -0.94 14.73
N LEU A 99 2.52 -0.13 15.54
CA LEU A 99 2.44 -0.11 16.99
C LEU A 99 1.45 0.97 17.44
N VAL A 100 0.24 0.52 17.78
CA VAL A 100 -0.62 1.24 18.70
C VAL A 100 -0.18 0.83 20.10
N GLU A 101 0.49 1.72 20.83
CA GLU A 101 0.76 1.50 22.25
C GLU A 101 -0.47 1.90 23.04
N THR A 102 -0.85 1.07 24.02
CA THR A 102 -1.83 1.48 25.03
C THR A 102 -1.10 2.40 26.00
N ALA A 103 -1.49 3.67 26.04
CA ALA A 103 -1.01 4.58 27.06
C ALA A 103 -1.49 4.11 28.45
N PRO A 104 -0.84 4.58 29.54
CA PRO A 104 -1.24 4.22 30.90
C PRO A 104 -2.72 4.52 31.25
N ASP A 105 -3.36 5.40 30.49
CA ASP A 105 -4.78 5.77 30.60
C ASP A 105 -5.73 4.90 29.77
N GLY A 106 -5.22 3.88 29.08
CA GLY A 106 -6.00 2.98 28.21
C GLY A 106 -6.25 3.54 26.81
N SER A 107 -5.79 4.75 26.49
CA SER A 107 -5.94 5.32 25.16
C SER A 107 -4.99 4.67 24.15
N LEU A 108 -5.47 4.52 22.92
CA LEU A 108 -4.68 4.00 21.81
C LEU A 108 -3.84 5.14 21.24
N VAL A 109 -2.53 5.11 21.46
CA VAL A 109 -1.63 6.17 20.99
C VAL A 109 -0.79 5.65 19.82
N PRO A 110 -0.77 6.37 18.68
CA PRO A 110 0.10 6.00 17.56
C PRO A 110 1.55 6.34 17.91
N ARG A 111 2.45 5.35 17.90
CA ARG A 111 3.89 5.56 18.18
C ARG A 111 4.69 5.99 16.95
#